data_AF-A0A4Q5RPD7-F1
#
_entry.id   AF-A0A4Q5RPD7-F1
#
_cell.length_a   1.000
_cell.length_b   1.000
_cell.length_c   1.000
_cell.angle_alpha   90.00
_cell.angle_beta   90.00
_cell.angle_gamma   90.00
#
_symmetry.space_group_name_H-M   'P 1'
#
loop_
_entity.id
_entity.type
_entity.pdbx_description
1 polymer ?
#
loop_
_entity_poly.entity_id
_entity_poly.type
_entity_poly.pdbx_seq_one_letter_code
_entity_poly.pdbx_strand_id
1 'polypeptide(L)' 'LAIPKTAALMKQSGISLADIEFVTYRNAITAFAQSGQIDENDFTAVKTIDQSQKFESNSILRGGQQPRIDKNSIIIS' A
#
# COMPACT_ATOMS: atom_id res chain seq x y z
N LEU A 1 8.03 2.53 6.59
CA LEU A 1 9.11 2.18 5.64
C LEU A 1 8.86 2.97 4.35
N ALA A 2 9.82 3.75 3.86
CA ALA A 2 9.61 4.62 2.69
C ALA A 2 9.83 3.86 1.36
N ILE A 3 9.03 2.82 1.12
CA ILE A 3 9.15 1.92 -0.05
C ILE A 3 9.24 2.69 -1.38
N PRO A 4 8.42 3.72 -1.66
CA PRO A 4 8.51 4.46 -2.92
C PRO A 4 9.85 5.18 -3.11
N LYS A 5 10.42 5.70 -2.02
CA LYS A 5 11.71 6.42 -2.05
C LYS A 5 12.86 5.46 -2.35
N THR A 6 12.82 4.27 -1.75
CA THR A 6 13.80 3.21 -2.02
C THR A 6 13.69 2.69 -3.44
N ALA A 7 12.48 2.46 -3.95
CA ALA A 7 12.25 2.04 -5.33
C ALA A 7 12.76 3.08 -6.35
N ALA A 8 12.51 4.37 -6.09
CA ALA A 8 13.02 5.46 -6.92
C ALA A 8 14.56 5.48 -6.94
N LEU A 9 15.20 5.29 -5.78
CA LEU A 9 16.66 5.20 -5.69
C LEU A 9 17.20 3.97 -6.43
N MET A 10 16.57 2.79 -6.29
CA MET A 10 16.96 1.58 -7.02
C MET A 10 16.95 1.80 -8.54
N LYS A 11 15.90 2.46 -9.05
CA LYS A 11 15.79 2.82 -10.47
C LYS A 11 16.92 3.78 -10.89
N GLN A 12 17.23 4.79 -10.08
CA GLN A 12 18.33 5.72 -10.32
C GLN A 12 19.70 5.02 -10.31
N SER A 13 19.85 3.96 -9.51
CA SER A 13 21.06 3.14 -9.44
C SER A 13 21.18 2.09 -10.56
N GLY A 14 20.25 2.05 -11.52
CA GLY A 14 20.30 1.16 -12.68
C GLY A 14 19.78 -0.25 -12.44
N ILE A 15 19.06 -0.49 -11.34
CA ILE A 15 18.39 -1.78 -11.11
C ILE A 15 17.21 -1.90 -12.08
N SER A 16 17.00 -3.12 -12.61
CA SER A 16 15.93 -3.38 -13.56
C SER A 16 14.55 -3.14 -12.93
N LEU A 17 13.58 -2.68 -13.73
CA LEU A 17 12.21 -2.50 -13.24
C LEU A 17 11.58 -3.82 -12.80
N ALA A 18 11.96 -4.95 -13.42
CA ALA A 18 11.49 -6.27 -13.05
C ALA A 18 11.96 -6.64 -11.63
N ASP A 19 13.23 -6.43 -11.31
CA ASP A 19 13.75 -6.70 -9.97
C ASP A 19 13.12 -5.77 -8.92
N ILE A 20 12.90 -4.50 -9.28
CA ILE A 20 12.18 -3.54 -8.42
C ILE A 20 10.75 -4.02 -8.17
N GLU A 21 10.01 -4.49 -9.19
CA GLU A 21 8.67 -5.07 -9.02
C GLU A 21 8.70 -6.29 -8.10
N PHE A 22 9.67 -7.19 -8.29
CA PHE A 22 9.82 -8.37 -7.44
C PHE A 22 9.97 -8.00 -5.96
N VAL A 23 10.89 -7.09 -5.64
CA VAL A 23 11.19 -6.74 -4.24
C VAL A 23 10.14 -5.82 -3.60
N THR A 24 9.41 -5.03 -4.39
CA THR A 24 8.42 -4.06 -3.87
C THR A 24 6.98 -4.57 -3.90
N TYR A 25 6.71 -5.62 -4.68
CA TYR A 25 5.34 -6.10 -4.89
C TYR A 25 5.27 -7.63 -5.05
N ARG A 26 5.78 -8.18 -6.15
CA ARG A 26 5.45 -9.55 -6.59
C ARG A 26 5.86 -10.62 -5.59
N ASN A 27 7.02 -10.49 -4.93
CA ASN A 27 7.46 -11.47 -3.94
C ASN A 27 6.56 -11.48 -2.70
N ALA A 28 6.08 -10.30 -2.27
CA ALA A 28 5.18 -10.20 -1.12
C ALA A 28 3.84 -10.85 -1.45
N ILE A 29 3.23 -10.53 -2.60
CA ILE A 29 1.98 -11.18 -3.03
C ILE A 29 2.16 -12.69 -3.10
N THR A 30 3.20 -13.16 -3.77
CA THR A 30 3.45 -14.60 -3.95
C THR A 30 3.60 -15.34 -2.63
N ALA A 31 4.26 -14.73 -1.63
CA ALA A 31 4.48 -15.35 -0.32
C ALA A 31 3.21 -15.37 0.55
N PHE A 32 2.48 -14.25 0.61
CA PHE A 32 1.36 -14.08 1.54
C PHE A 32 0.00 -14.49 0.95
N ALA A 33 -0.14 -14.53 -0.38
CA ALA A 33 -1.36 -15.04 -1.01
C ALA A 33 -1.52 -16.55 -0.79
N GLN A 34 -0.41 -17.29 -0.66
CA GLN A 34 -0.44 -18.74 -0.38
C GLN A 34 -1.17 -19.07 0.93
N SER A 35 -1.05 -18.22 1.94
CA SER A 35 -1.72 -18.38 3.23
C SER A 35 -3.07 -17.66 3.31
N GLY A 36 -3.51 -17.00 2.23
CA GLY A 36 -4.72 -16.18 2.20
C GLY A 36 -4.62 -14.89 3.01
N GLN A 37 -3.42 -14.49 3.44
CA GLN A 37 -3.23 -13.23 4.17
C GLN A 37 -3.33 -12.00 3.27
N ILE A 38 -3.09 -12.18 1.97
CA ILE A 38 -3.24 -11.13 0.95
C ILE A 38 -4.04 -11.68 -0.23
N ASP A 39 -5.12 -11.01 -0.59
CA ASP A 39 -5.77 -11.16 -1.90
C ASP A 39 -5.36 -9.97 -2.79
N GLU A 40 -4.74 -10.24 -3.94
CA GLU A 40 -4.33 -9.20 -4.89
C GLU A 40 -5.53 -8.39 -5.42
N ASN A 41 -6.71 -9.00 -5.47
CA ASN A 41 -7.92 -8.34 -5.94
C ASN A 41 -8.39 -7.21 -5.00
N ASP A 42 -8.11 -7.30 -3.71
CA ASP A 42 -8.47 -6.28 -2.72
C ASP A 42 -7.84 -4.92 -3.05
N PHE A 43 -6.69 -4.90 -3.72
CA PHE A 43 -6.00 -3.66 -4.11
C PHE A 43 -6.65 -2.95 -5.29
N THR A 44 -7.36 -3.69 -6.14
CA THR A 44 -8.04 -3.12 -7.31
C THR A 44 -9.46 -2.62 -6.99
N ALA A 45 -10.00 -3.00 -5.83
CA ALA A 45 -11.40 -2.78 -5.47
C ALA A 45 -11.71 -1.42 -4.81
N VAL A 46 -10.70 -0.66 -4.38
CA VAL A 46 -10.91 0.53 -3.54
C VAL A 46 -11.51 1.69 -4.34
N LYS A 47 -12.80 1.97 -4.14
CA LYS A 47 -13.51 3.12 -4.73
C LYS A 47 -13.89 4.20 -3.70
N THR A 48 -13.88 3.89 -2.40
CA THR A 48 -14.27 4.84 -1.35
C THR A 48 -13.45 4.59 -0.09
N ILE A 49 -12.78 5.63 0.41
CA ILE A 49 -11.97 5.58 1.63
C ILE A 49 -12.77 6.22 2.77
N ASP A 50 -13.12 5.43 3.79
CA ASP A 50 -13.77 5.89 5.01
C ASP A 50 -12.82 5.72 6.21
N GLN A 51 -12.28 6.84 6.68
CA GLN A 51 -11.31 6.87 7.79
C GLN A 51 -11.96 6.69 9.17
N SER A 52 -13.29 6.61 9.25
CA SER A 52 -14.02 6.37 10.51
C SER A 52 -14.03 4.89 10.90
N GLN A 53 -13.76 4.01 9.93
CA GLN A 53 -13.73 2.56 10.15
C GLN A 53 -12.60 2.16 11.10
N LYS A 54 -12.88 1.11 11.88
CA LYS A 54 -11.91 0.49 12.80
C LYS A 54 -11.56 -0.90 12.30
N PHE A 55 -10.27 -1.24 12.34
CA PHE A 55 -9.78 -2.58 12.11
C PHE A 55 -9.33 -3.17 13.44
N GLU A 56 -9.91 -4.31 13.85
CA GLU A 56 -9.63 -4.92 15.16
C GLU A 56 -9.72 -3.92 16.33
N SER A 57 -10.77 -3.10 16.33
CA SER A 57 -10.99 -2.00 17.30
C SER A 57 -9.97 -0.86 17.28
N ASN A 58 -8.98 -0.89 16.38
CA ASN A 58 -7.99 0.16 16.19
C ASN A 58 -8.38 1.15 15.09
N SER A 59 -8.08 2.43 15.28
CA SER A 59 -8.23 3.46 14.25
C SER A 59 -6.90 3.74 13.55
N ILE A 60 -6.95 4.11 12.27
CA ILE A 60 -5.80 4.58 11.50
C ILE A 60 -5.36 6.01 11.91
N LEU A 61 -6.25 6.80 12.49
CA LEU A 61 -6.02 8.20 12.85
C LEU A 61 -5.16 8.32 14.12
N ARG A 62 -4.44 9.44 14.27
CA ARG A 62 -3.58 9.74 15.43
C ARG A 62 -3.81 11.17 15.91
N GLY A 63 -3.52 11.46 17.18
CA GLY A 63 -3.50 12.83 17.70
C GLY A 63 -4.81 13.61 17.63
N GLY A 64 -5.96 12.94 17.77
CA GLY A 64 -7.29 13.59 17.75
C GLY A 64 -7.76 14.07 16.38
N GLN A 65 -7.14 13.58 15.29
CA GLN A 65 -7.60 13.86 13.93
C GLN A 65 -9.06 13.41 13.71
N GLN A 66 -9.85 14.27 13.07
CA GLN A 66 -11.21 13.94 12.64
C GLN A 66 -11.17 13.12 11.33
N PRO A 67 -11.96 12.03 11.22
CA PRO A 67 -12.04 11.24 9.99
C PRO A 67 -12.42 12.08 8.78
N ARG A 68 -11.77 11.83 7.64
CA ARG A 68 -12.19 12.36 6.34
C ARG A 68 -12.74 11.21 5.51
N ILE A 69 -14.03 11.26 5.28
CA ILE A 69 -14.76 10.44 4.33
C ILE A 69 -14.77 11.30 3.05
N ASP A 70 -14.38 10.75 1.89
CA ASP A 70 -14.37 11.45 0.58
C ASP A 70 -13.12 12.30 0.24
N LYS A 71 -11.99 11.64 -0.06
CA LYS A 71 -10.99 12.21 -0.97
C LYS A 71 -10.55 11.18 -2.01
N ASN A 72 -10.59 11.58 -3.27
CA ASN A 72 -9.79 10.97 -4.34
C ASN A 72 -8.33 10.93 -3.85
N SER A 73 -7.74 9.74 -3.84
CA SER A 73 -6.46 9.49 -3.16
C SER A 73 -5.36 10.41 -3.69
N ILE A 74 -4.51 10.90 -2.77
CA ILE A 74 -3.28 11.60 -3.13
C ILE A 74 -2.33 10.51 -3.65
N ILE A 75 -2.39 10.25 -4.95
CA ILE A 75 -1.31 9.55 -5.65
C ILE A 75 -0.12 10.51 -5.58
N ILE A 76 0.89 10.18 -4.76
CA ILE A 76 2.16 10.89 -4.77
C ILE A 76 2.91 10.37 -6.00
N SER A 77 2.84 11.13 -7.09
CA SER A 77 3.66 10.98 -8.30
C SER A 77 5.10 11.44 -8.04
#